data_AF-A0A399X2B8-F1
#
_entry.id   AF-A0A399X2B8-F1
#
_cell.length_a   1.000
_cell.length_b   1.000
_cell.length_c   1.000
_cell.angle_alpha   90.00
_cell.angle_beta   90.00
_cell.angle_gamma   90.00
#
_symmetry.space_group_name_H-M   'P 1'
#
loop_
_entity.id
_entity.type
_entity.pdbx_description
1 polymer ?
#
loop_
_entity_poly.entity_id
_entity_poly.type
_entity_poly.pdbx_seq_one_letter_code
_entity_poly.pdbx_strand_id
1 'polypeptide(L)'
;MDLVNTIPGNPWDTLPPQFSTTLASPLKEAGNMVAAYFGAADTNAKAQSMQAAIWEALYDGGAVADFSSGNFQASNVADLAFANLVYSARGTDNDAIYWVPDPLNAGQAQMSPVPEPASMIGLLLGLGAVAGRRLRKN
;
A
#
# COMPACT_ATOMS: atom_id res chain seq x y z
N MET A 1 -15.46 -3.33 13.87
CA MET A 1 -14.73 -4.14 12.88
C MET A 1 -15.57 -5.38 12.65
N ASP A 2 -16.27 -5.46 11.53
CA ASP A 2 -17.04 -6.66 11.17
C ASP A 2 -16.09 -7.68 10.57
N LEU A 3 -15.51 -8.52 11.44
CA LEU A 3 -14.69 -9.67 11.07
C LEU A 3 -15.56 -10.90 10.70
N VAL A 4 -16.88 -10.73 10.55
CA VAL A 4 -17.86 -11.83 10.40
C VAL A 4 -18.41 -11.94 8.97
N ASN A 5 -17.98 -11.11 8.02
CA ASN A 5 -18.09 -11.45 6.60
C ASN A 5 -16.91 -12.34 6.18
N THR A 6 -16.81 -13.49 6.84
CA THR A 6 -15.94 -14.60 6.46
C THR A 6 -16.38 -15.07 5.09
N ILE A 7 -15.61 -14.77 4.04
CA ILE A 7 -15.78 -15.41 2.74
C ILE A 7 -15.49 -16.91 2.97
N PRO A 8 -16.48 -17.82 2.88
CA PRO A 8 -16.24 -19.21 3.16
C PRO A 8 -15.25 -19.78 2.13
N GLY A 9 -14.15 -20.37 2.62
CA GLY A 9 -13.12 -20.99 1.77
C GLY A 9 -11.94 -20.09 1.41
N ASN A 10 -11.78 -18.92 2.04
CA ASN A 10 -10.62 -18.06 1.81
C ASN A 10 -9.40 -18.60 2.62
N PRO A 11 -8.26 -18.92 1.99
CA PRO A 11 -7.12 -19.60 2.63
C PRO A 11 -6.38 -18.79 3.72
N TRP A 12 -6.84 -17.58 4.05
CA TRP A 12 -6.24 -16.79 5.13
C TRP A 12 -6.54 -17.38 6.52
N ASP A 13 -7.63 -18.14 6.68
CA ASP A 13 -8.01 -18.77 7.96
C ASP A 13 -7.10 -19.93 8.39
N THR A 14 -6.21 -20.42 7.51
CA THR A 14 -5.34 -21.58 7.81
C THR A 14 -3.88 -21.20 8.10
N LEU A 15 -3.50 -19.94 7.90
CA LEU A 15 -2.14 -19.47 8.17
C LEU A 15 -2.10 -18.82 9.56
N PRO A 16 -1.23 -19.27 10.49
CA PRO A 16 -1.19 -18.69 11.82
C PRO A 16 -0.79 -17.21 11.73
N PRO A 17 -1.58 -16.28 12.30
CA PRO A 17 -1.24 -14.87 12.29
C PRO A 17 0.13 -14.65 12.93
N GLN A 18 1.00 -13.90 12.26
CA GLN A 18 2.28 -13.48 12.80
C GLN A 18 2.15 -12.05 13.35
N PHE A 19 2.92 -11.72 14.39
CA PHE A 19 2.94 -10.37 14.95
C PHE A 19 4.11 -9.57 14.39
N SER A 20 3.93 -8.27 14.14
CA SER A 20 4.99 -7.40 13.65
C SER A 20 6.24 -7.38 14.54
N THR A 21 6.08 -7.58 15.85
CA THR A 21 7.20 -7.69 16.81
C THR A 21 8.18 -8.82 16.54
N THR A 22 7.83 -9.84 15.76
CA THR A 22 8.74 -10.95 15.42
C THR A 22 9.46 -10.73 14.08
N LEU A 23 9.18 -9.63 13.37
CA LEU A 23 9.74 -9.32 12.06
C LEU A 23 11.02 -8.47 12.14
N ALA A 24 11.78 -8.43 11.05
CA ALA A 24 12.94 -7.55 10.90
C ALA A 24 12.53 -6.06 10.98
N SER A 25 13.46 -5.19 11.41
CA SER A 25 13.16 -3.80 11.79
C SER A 25 12.26 -3.02 10.82
N PRO A 26 12.48 -2.98 9.49
CA PRO A 26 11.60 -2.19 8.61
C PRO A 26 10.16 -2.71 8.58
N LEU A 27 9.97 -4.04 8.64
CA LEU A 27 8.65 -4.66 8.67
C LEU A 27 7.99 -4.53 10.05
N LYS A 28 8.78 -4.61 11.13
CA LYS A 28 8.30 -4.31 12.49
C LYS A 28 7.78 -2.87 12.55
N GLU A 29 8.57 -1.92 12.05
CA GLU A 29 8.23 -0.49 12.00
C GLU A 29 6.96 -0.23 11.18
N ALA A 30 6.85 -0.85 10.00
CA ALA A 30 5.62 -0.85 9.19
C ALA A 30 4.41 -1.32 10.00
N GLY A 31 4.54 -2.45 10.71
CA GLY A 31 3.51 -2.97 11.58
C GLY A 31 3.14 -2.02 12.72
N ASN A 32 4.13 -1.37 13.34
CA ASN A 32 3.90 -0.42 14.42
C ASN A 32 3.01 0.76 13.97
N MET A 33 3.28 1.28 12.77
CA MET A 33 2.52 2.38 12.16
C MET A 33 1.09 1.96 11.80
N VAL A 34 0.92 0.76 11.23
CA VAL A 34 -0.39 0.20 10.90
C VAL A 34 -1.21 0.00 12.16
N ALA A 35 -0.65 -0.63 13.19
CA ALA A 35 -1.34 -0.87 14.45
C ALA A 35 -1.82 0.43 15.12
N ALA A 36 -1.01 1.49 15.05
CA ALA A 36 -1.35 2.78 15.65
C ALA A 36 -2.46 3.54 14.90
N TYR A 37 -2.45 3.52 13.56
CA TYR A 37 -3.22 4.48 12.76
C TYR A 37 -4.16 3.89 11.72
N PHE A 38 -4.24 2.56 11.56
CA PHE A 38 -5.13 1.94 10.58
C PHE A 38 -6.59 2.40 10.75
N GLY A 39 -7.09 2.48 11.99
CA GLY A 39 -8.44 2.96 12.27
C GLY A 39 -8.65 4.46 12.00
N ALA A 40 -7.57 5.26 12.01
CA ALA A 40 -7.61 6.70 11.74
C ALA A 40 -7.50 7.02 10.23
N ALA A 41 -7.09 6.05 9.40
CA ALA A 41 -7.00 6.15 7.95
C ALA A 41 -8.37 5.93 7.27
N ASP A 42 -9.39 6.67 7.73
CA ASP A 42 -10.80 6.52 7.39
C ASP A 42 -11.24 7.21 6.08
N THR A 43 -10.30 7.84 5.37
CA THR A 43 -10.55 8.50 4.09
C THR A 43 -9.49 8.11 3.08
N ASN A 44 -9.79 8.22 1.79
CA ASN A 44 -8.84 7.92 0.72
C ASN A 44 -7.53 8.73 0.85
N ALA A 45 -7.62 10.00 1.24
CA ALA A 45 -6.45 10.86 1.43
C ALA A 45 -5.55 10.38 2.57
N LYS A 46 -6.14 10.00 3.72
CA LYS A 46 -5.40 9.47 4.86
C LYS A 46 -4.84 8.06 4.57
N ALA A 47 -5.59 7.22 3.88
CA ALA A 47 -5.13 5.89 3.47
C ALA A 47 -3.92 5.97 2.51
N GLN A 48 -3.96 6.84 1.50
CA GLN A 48 -2.82 7.11 0.62
C GLN A 48 -1.61 7.63 1.41
N SER A 49 -1.84 8.54 2.36
CA SER A 49 -0.78 9.15 3.17
C SER A 49 -0.14 8.14 4.13
N MET A 50 -0.94 7.23 4.70
CA MET A 50 -0.46 6.10 5.48
C MET A 50 0.39 5.14 4.63
N GLN A 51 -0.04 4.83 3.40
CA GLN A 51 0.77 4.02 2.48
C GLN A 51 2.12 4.66 2.18
N ALA A 52 2.14 5.97 1.93
CA ALA A 52 3.40 6.69 1.70
C ALA A 52 4.35 6.61 2.91
N ALA A 53 3.84 6.81 4.13
CA ALA A 53 4.63 6.69 5.35
C ALA A 53 5.19 5.27 5.57
N ILE A 54 4.40 4.23 5.26
CA ILE A 54 4.85 2.84 5.35
C ILE A 54 5.97 2.57 4.35
N TRP A 55 5.82 3.02 3.10
CA TRP A 55 6.84 2.82 2.08
C TRP A 55 8.14 3.54 2.38
N GLU A 56 8.06 4.77 2.88
CA GLU A 56 9.20 5.52 3.39
C GLU A 56 9.96 4.72 4.45
N ALA A 57 9.26 4.15 5.44
CA ALA A 57 9.91 3.38 6.51
C ALA A 57 10.53 2.07 6.01
N LEU A 58 9.91 1.43 5.02
CA LEU A 58 10.38 0.16 4.46
C LEU A 58 11.63 0.33 3.59
N TYR A 59 11.70 1.40 2.79
CA TYR A 59 12.76 1.59 1.81
C TYR A 59 13.88 2.51 2.26
N ASP A 60 13.58 3.56 3.03
CA ASP A 60 14.55 4.56 3.43
C ASP A 60 14.77 4.60 4.95
N GLY A 61 13.70 4.45 5.73
CA GLY A 61 13.77 4.57 7.18
C GLY A 61 14.28 5.95 7.60
N GLY A 62 14.95 6.03 8.75
CA GLY A 62 15.51 7.30 9.25
C GLY A 62 14.62 8.05 10.25
N ALA A 63 15.19 9.04 10.94
CA ALA A 63 14.54 9.67 12.09
C ALA A 63 13.27 10.47 11.74
N VAL A 64 13.19 10.97 10.50
CA VAL A 64 12.11 11.81 9.98
C VAL A 64 11.77 11.32 8.58
N ALA A 65 10.49 11.37 8.19
CA ALA A 65 10.08 11.02 6.84
C ALA A 65 10.63 12.02 5.81
N ASP A 66 11.19 11.53 4.71
CA ASP A 66 11.58 12.34 3.56
C ASP A 66 11.01 11.78 2.26
N PHE A 67 9.79 12.20 1.93
CA PHE A 67 9.13 11.81 0.69
C PHE A 67 9.71 12.45 -0.59
N SER A 68 10.75 13.27 -0.47
CA SER A 68 11.29 14.06 -1.59
C SER A 68 12.62 13.55 -2.12
N SER A 69 13.30 12.65 -1.39
CA SER A 69 14.60 12.11 -1.76
C SER A 69 14.71 10.64 -1.34
N GLY A 70 15.87 10.00 -1.51
CA GLY A 70 16.03 8.58 -1.16
C GLY A 70 15.48 7.61 -2.22
N ASN A 71 15.27 6.36 -1.81
CA ASN A 71 14.82 5.26 -2.66
C ASN A 71 13.31 5.31 -2.92
N PHE A 72 12.52 5.73 -1.94
CA PHE A 72 11.10 6.01 -2.06
C PHE A 72 10.88 7.51 -2.16
N GLN A 73 10.11 7.93 -3.17
CA GLN A 73 9.75 9.34 -3.36
C GLN A 73 8.28 9.42 -3.74
N ALA A 74 7.57 10.37 -3.14
CA ALA A 74 6.16 10.61 -3.40
C ALA A 74 5.92 12.11 -3.61
N SER A 75 5.56 12.49 -4.84
CA SER A 75 5.36 13.89 -5.23
C SER A 75 3.98 14.46 -4.89
N ASN A 76 3.03 13.61 -4.47
CA ASN A 76 1.63 13.98 -4.25
C ASN A 76 0.99 13.27 -3.04
N VAL A 77 1.65 13.31 -1.88
CA VAL A 77 1.06 12.85 -0.61
C VAL A 77 -0.15 13.73 -0.28
N ALA A 78 -1.36 13.14 -0.30
CA ALA A 78 -2.62 13.88 -0.18
C ALA A 78 -2.81 14.58 1.17
N ASP A 79 -2.29 13.99 2.25
CA ASP A 79 -2.27 14.57 3.59
C ASP A 79 -0.88 14.34 4.21
N LEU A 80 0.04 15.27 3.92
CA LEU A 80 1.40 15.22 4.41
C LEU A 80 1.49 15.27 5.95
N ALA A 81 0.55 15.96 6.61
CA ALA A 81 0.52 16.02 8.07
C ALA A 81 0.19 14.64 8.65
N PHE A 82 -0.79 13.95 8.09
CA PHE A 82 -1.13 12.60 8.48
C PHE A 82 -0.02 11.60 8.16
N ALA A 83 0.66 11.72 7.00
CA ALA A 83 1.80 10.86 6.67
C ALA A 83 2.93 10.99 7.72
N ASN A 84 3.28 12.21 8.11
CA ASN A 84 4.29 12.45 9.15
C ASN A 84 3.85 11.92 10.53
N LEU A 85 2.57 12.08 10.87
CA LEU A 85 2.00 11.54 12.10
C LEU A 85 2.10 10.02 12.13
N VAL A 86 1.73 9.34 11.05
CA VAL A 86 1.85 7.88 10.91
C VAL A 86 3.30 7.46 11.05
N TYR A 87 4.21 8.11 10.32
CA TYR A 87 5.64 7.80 10.34
C TYR A 87 6.25 7.88 11.75
N SER A 88 5.79 8.83 12.57
CA SER A 88 6.29 9.00 13.95
C SER A 88 6.07 7.75 14.84
N ALA A 89 5.11 6.88 14.51
CA ALA A 89 4.86 5.64 15.23
C ALA A 89 5.79 4.48 14.85
N ARG A 90 6.73 4.65 13.91
CA ARG A 90 7.66 3.57 13.53
C ARG A 90 8.45 3.03 14.73
N GLY A 91 8.84 3.91 15.65
CA GLY A 91 9.63 3.56 16.85
C GLY A 91 8.81 3.13 18.07
N THR A 92 7.47 3.15 18.01
CA THR A 92 6.63 2.72 19.13
C THR A 92 6.38 1.22 19.08
N ASP A 93 6.48 0.50 20.19
CA ASP A 93 6.15 -0.92 20.23
C ASP A 93 4.63 -1.11 20.15
N ASN A 94 4.12 -1.35 18.94
CA ASN A 94 2.74 -1.78 18.70
C ASN A 94 2.73 -3.10 17.93
N ASP A 95 1.64 -3.85 18.01
CA ASP A 95 1.52 -5.14 17.33
C ASP A 95 0.45 -5.10 16.24
N ALA A 96 0.90 -5.23 14.99
CA ALA A 96 0.03 -5.52 13.85
C ALA A 96 0.07 -7.01 13.52
N ILE A 97 -1.09 -7.54 13.10
CA ILE A 97 -1.20 -8.88 12.54
C ILE A 97 -0.68 -8.85 11.11
N TYR A 98 0.32 -9.68 10.83
CA TYR A 98 0.84 -9.96 9.51
C TYR A 98 0.37 -11.34 9.05
N TRP A 99 -0.16 -11.39 7.83
CA TRP A 99 -0.48 -12.63 7.15
C TRP A 99 0.67 -12.99 6.23
N VAL A 100 1.35 -14.10 6.52
CA VAL A 100 2.39 -14.64 5.64
C VAL A 100 1.68 -15.17 4.39
N PRO A 101 2.03 -14.73 3.17
CA PRO A 101 1.46 -15.32 1.97
C PRO A 101 1.90 -16.78 1.88
N ASP A 102 0.96 -17.67 1.56
CA ASP A 102 1.27 -19.04 1.18
C ASP A 102 2.22 -19.02 -0.03
N PRO A 103 3.44 -19.58 0.07
CA PRO A 103 4.41 -19.58 -1.04
C PRO A 103 3.90 -20.33 -2.28
N LEU A 104 2.88 -21.18 -2.15
CA LEU A 104 2.21 -21.85 -3.27
C LEU A 104 1.10 -20.99 -3.91
N ASN A 105 0.63 -19.96 -3.21
CA ASN A 105 -0.48 -19.09 -3.62
C ASN A 105 -0.16 -17.61 -3.36
N ALA A 106 1.06 -17.18 -3.68
CA ALA A 106 1.52 -15.83 -3.35
C ALA A 106 0.67 -14.74 -4.04
N GLY A 107 0.14 -13.80 -3.25
CA GLY A 107 -0.45 -12.49 -3.56
C GLY A 107 -1.14 -12.28 -4.92
N GLN A 108 -0.37 -12.33 -6.01
CA GLN A 108 -0.87 -12.13 -7.38
C GLN A 108 -1.84 -13.24 -7.83
N ALA A 109 -1.65 -14.48 -7.34
CA ALA A 109 -2.54 -15.61 -7.62
C ALA A 109 -3.90 -15.49 -6.90
N GLN A 110 -4.02 -14.58 -5.95
CA GLN A 110 -5.19 -14.37 -5.10
C GLN A 110 -5.96 -13.09 -5.46
N MET A 111 -5.45 -12.28 -6.38
CA MET A 111 -6.16 -11.13 -6.95
C MET A 111 -6.94 -11.59 -8.19
N SER A 112 -8.28 -11.58 -8.13
CA SER A 112 -9.06 -11.69 -9.36
C SER A 112 -8.73 -10.51 -10.28
N PRO A 113 -8.77 -10.67 -11.62
CA PRO A 113 -8.57 -9.56 -12.53
C PRO A 113 -9.52 -8.42 -12.17
N VAL A 114 -8.96 -7.30 -11.72
CA VAL A 114 -9.74 -6.08 -11.50
C VAL A 114 -10.24 -5.65 -12.88
N PRO A 115 -11.56 -5.39 -13.07
CA PRO A 115 -12.06 -4.83 -14.31
C PRO A 115 -11.23 -3.60 -14.66
N GLU A 116 -10.59 -3.63 -15.83
CA GLU A 116 -9.67 -2.58 -16.26
C GLU A 116 -10.37 -1.22 -16.11
N PRO A 117 -9.81 -0.27 -15.34
CA PRO A 117 -10.43 1.03 -15.21
C PRO A 117 -10.55 1.66 -16.59
N ALA A 118 -11.66 2.35 -16.87
CA ALA A 118 -11.95 2.97 -18.17
C ALA A 118 -10.82 3.87 -18.71
N SER A 119 -9.89 4.28 -17.85
CA SER A 119 -8.62 4.92 -18.19
C SER A 119 -7.74 4.11 -19.15
N MET A 120 -7.77 2.78 -19.12
CA MET A 120 -7.00 1.94 -20.03
C MET A 120 -7.58 1.94 -21.45
N ILE A 121 -8.91 1.94 -21.57
CA ILE A 121 -9.62 2.20 -22.84
C ILE A 121 -9.28 3.62 -23.33
N GLY A 122 -9.30 4.60 -22.43
CA GLY A 122 -8.89 5.98 -22.74
C GLY A 122 -7.45 6.10 -23.26
N LEU A 123 -6.51 5.35 -22.69
CA LEU A 123 -5.11 5.32 -23.12
C LEU A 123 -4.96 4.70 -24.52
N LEU A 124 -5.65 3.59 -24.79
CA LEU A 124 -5.64 2.93 -26.11
C LEU A 124 -6.29 3.81 -27.18
N LEU A 125 -7.41 4.47 -26.87
CA LEU A 125 -8.05 5.43 -27.78
C LEU A 125 -7.17 6.66 -28.03
N GLY A 126 -6.49 7.16 -26.99
CA GLY A 126 -5.56 8.29 -27.09
C GLY A 126 -4.34 7.97 -27.98
N LEU A 127 -3.74 6.78 -27.82
CA LEU A 127 -2.63 6.33 -28.65
C LEU A 127 -3.06 6.12 -30.12
N GLY A 128 -4.26 5.56 -30.36
CA GLY A 128 -4.83 5.41 -31.69
C GLY A 128 -5.07 6.76 -32.40
N ALA A 129 -5.58 7.76 -31.68
CA ALA A 129 -5.80 9.10 -32.22
C ALA A 129 -4.48 9.83 -32.57
N VAL A 130 -3.43 9.65 -31.76
CA VAL A 130 -2.10 10.22 -32.03
C VAL A 130 -1.42 9.54 -33.23
N ALA A 131 -1.54 8.22 -33.35
CA ALA A 131 -1.02 7.47 -34.50
C ALA A 131 -1.75 7.85 -35.81
N GLY A 132 -3.08 7.94 -35.78
CA GLY A 132 -3.89 8.35 -36.94
C GLY A 132 -3.60 9.79 -37.41
N ARG A 133 -3.28 10.70 -36.49
CA ARG A 133 -2.90 12.08 -36.82
C ARG A 133 -1.53 12.18 -37.52
N ARG A 134 -0.61 11.26 -37.25
CA ARG A 134 0.73 11.23 -37.87
C ARG A 134 0.68 10.69 -39.31
N LEU A 135 -0.23 9.78 -39.62
CA LEU A 135 -0.38 9.21 -40.97
C LEU A 135 -1.12 10.14 -41.95
N ARG A 136 -1.86 11.14 -41.46
CA ARG A 136 -2.57 12.15 -42.26
C ARG A 136 -1.73 13.34 -42.71
N LYS A 137 -0.45 13.41 -42.32
CA LYS A 137 0.47 14.52 -42.62
C LYS A 137 1.54 14.21 -43.67
N ASN A 138 1.40 13.09 -44.39
CA ASN A 138 2.13 12.78 -45.61
C ASN A 138 1.15 12.75 -46.79
#